data_AF-A0A0A2LHT0-F1
#
_entry.id   AF-A0A0A2LHT0-F1
#
_cell.length_a   1.000
_cell.length_b   1.000
_cell.length_c   1.000
_cell.angle_alpha   90.00
_cell.angle_beta   90.00
_cell.angle_gamma   90.00
#
_symmetry.space_group_name_H-M   'P 1'
#
loop_
_entity.id
_entity.type
_entity.pdbx_description
1 polymer ?
#
loop_
_entity_poly.entity_id
_entity_poly.type
_entity_poly.pdbx_seq_one_letter_code
_entity_poly.pdbx_strand_id
1 'polypeptide(L)'
;MKGGVYSLLKAKYLVDEGSVKNWRFIVFLILVAMVLIANSHNYEQKVYRKTELNDEVKKLRSEFVDMRSQLMKLKMESTISKKMEPKGIYPASVPPKKIKVYKTED
;
A
#
# COMPACT_ATOMS: atom_id res chain seq x y z
N MET A 1 -6.20 46.66 -33.71
CA MET A 1 -6.27 45.24 -33.25
C MET A 1 -6.84 45.07 -31.82
N LYS A 2 -7.67 45.99 -31.29
CA LYS A 2 -8.21 45.90 -29.91
C LYS A 2 -9.69 45.46 -29.81
N GLY A 3 -10.38 45.31 -30.95
CA GLY A 3 -11.82 45.00 -30.97
C GLY A 3 -12.18 43.52 -30.80
N GLY A 4 -11.31 42.59 -31.20
CA GLY A 4 -11.61 41.15 -31.17
C GLY A 4 -11.81 40.62 -29.76
N VAL A 5 -10.84 40.86 -28.87
CA VAL A 5 -10.91 40.43 -27.45
C VAL A 5 -12.05 41.13 -26.72
N TYR A 6 -12.29 42.40 -27.02
CA TYR A 6 -13.37 43.18 -26.41
C TYR A 6 -14.76 42.69 -26.85
N SER A 7 -14.90 42.21 -28.10
CA SER A 7 -16.15 41.63 -28.62
C SER A 7 -16.45 40.23 -28.07
N LEU A 8 -15.41 39.45 -27.72
CA LEU A 8 -15.52 38.18 -27.00
C LEU A 8 -16.00 38.40 -25.56
N LEU A 9 -15.41 39.38 -24.86
CA LEU A 9 -15.81 39.78 -23.50
C LEU A 9 -17.22 40.39 -23.43
N LYS A 10 -17.64 41.15 -24.44
CA LYS A 10 -18.99 41.76 -24.51
C LYS A 10 -20.11 40.80 -24.93
N ALA A 11 -19.84 39.49 -25.01
CA ALA A 11 -20.83 38.48 -25.38
C ALA A 11 -21.50 38.72 -26.75
N LYS A 12 -20.92 39.56 -27.63
CA LYS A 12 -21.45 39.75 -28.99
C LYS A 12 -21.45 38.43 -29.76
N TYR A 13 -20.45 37.58 -29.50
CA TYR A 13 -20.35 36.21 -30.03
C TYR A 13 -21.50 35.29 -29.57
N LEU A 14 -22.20 35.63 -28.48
CA LEU A 14 -23.32 34.87 -27.91
C LEU A 14 -24.70 35.42 -28.30
N VAL A 15 -24.78 36.55 -29.01
CA VAL A 15 -26.07 37.21 -29.33
C VAL A 15 -26.25 37.41 -30.85
N ASP A 16 -25.20 37.25 -31.65
CA ASP A 16 -25.26 37.38 -33.12
C ASP A 16 -26.04 36.23 -33.79
N GLU A 17 -26.54 36.42 -35.02
CA GLU A 17 -27.45 35.49 -35.74
C GLU A 17 -26.92 34.05 -35.95
N GLY A 18 -25.65 33.77 -35.61
CA GLY A 18 -25.03 32.43 -35.59
C GLY A 18 -24.79 31.83 -34.19
N SER A 19 -25.30 32.45 -33.12
CA SER A 19 -24.96 32.14 -31.72
C SER A 19 -25.30 30.72 -31.24
N VAL A 20 -26.27 30.04 -31.87
CA VAL A 20 -26.68 28.68 -31.49
C VAL A 20 -25.49 27.71 -31.45
N LYS A 21 -24.53 27.85 -32.39
CA LYS A 21 -23.31 27.04 -32.43
C LYS A 21 -22.38 27.31 -31.23
N ASN A 22 -22.34 28.55 -30.75
CA ASN A 22 -21.51 28.98 -29.63
C ASN A 22 -22.11 28.58 -28.30
N TRP A 23 -23.44 28.62 -28.17
CA TRP A 23 -24.15 28.11 -27.00
C TRP A 23 -23.91 26.59 -26.81
N ARG A 24 -23.98 25.82 -27.91
CA ARG A 24 -23.65 24.39 -27.88
C ARG A 24 -22.21 24.12 -27.46
N PHE A 25 -21.27 25.00 -27.85
CA PHE A 25 -19.86 24.90 -27.44
C PHE A 25 -19.66 25.20 -25.94
N ILE A 26 -20.37 26.17 -25.38
CA ILE A 26 -20.30 26.46 -23.93
C ILE A 26 -20.86 25.29 -23.12
N VAL A 27 -22.01 24.73 -23.52
CA VAL A 27 -22.58 23.54 -22.87
C VAL A 27 -21.60 22.37 -22.92
N PHE A 28 -20.91 22.19 -24.06
CA PHE A 28 -19.85 21.18 -24.19
C PHE A 28 -18.71 21.40 -23.18
N LEU A 29 -18.22 22.64 -23.03
CA LEU A 29 -17.17 22.95 -22.04
C LEU A 29 -17.62 22.70 -20.60
N ILE A 30 -18.87 23.05 -20.28
CA ILE A 30 -19.45 22.79 -18.95
C ILE A 30 -19.54 21.29 -18.69
N LEU A 31 -19.95 20.49 -19.68
CA LEU A 31 -19.99 19.04 -19.56
C LEU A 31 -18.60 18.45 -19.34
N VAL A 32 -17.59 18.92 -20.06
CA VAL A 32 -16.19 18.49 -19.86
C VAL A 32 -15.71 18.88 -18.45
N ALA A 33 -15.99 20.11 -18.00
CA ALA A 33 -15.65 20.54 -16.65
C ALA A 33 -16.34 19.67 -15.58
N MET A 34 -17.61 19.32 -15.78
CA MET A 34 -18.36 18.44 -14.89
C MET A 34 -17.75 17.03 -14.84
N VAL A 35 -17.32 16.49 -15.98
CA VAL A 35 -16.63 15.18 -16.05
C VAL A 35 -15.30 15.22 -15.31
N LEU A 36 -14.53 16.30 -15.43
CA LEU A 36 -13.26 16.45 -14.71
C LEU A 36 -13.47 16.50 -13.19
N ILE A 37 -14.46 17.26 -12.72
CA ILE A 37 -14.82 17.34 -11.29
C ILE A 37 -15.26 15.95 -10.78
N ALA A 38 -16.14 15.28 -11.52
CA ALA A 38 -16.61 13.94 -11.17
C ALA A 38 -15.47 12.92 -11.11
N ASN A 39 -14.50 13.01 -12.03
CA ASN A 39 -13.33 12.13 -12.01
C ASN A 39 -12.44 12.38 -10.79
N SER A 40 -12.17 13.65 -10.45
CA SER A 40 -11.40 14.03 -9.26
C SER A 40 -12.03 13.48 -7.98
N HIS A 41 -13.35 13.62 -7.83
CA HIS A 41 -14.03 13.13 -6.63
C HIS A 41 -13.97 11.59 -6.50
N ASN A 42 -14.08 10.86 -7.62
CA ASN A 42 -13.89 9.41 -7.62
C ASN A 42 -12.44 9.00 -7.31
N TYR A 43 -11.47 9.80 -7.72
CA TYR A 43 -10.06 9.57 -7.39
C TYR A 43 -9.80 9.74 -5.90
N GLU A 44 -10.34 10.80 -5.28
CA GLU A 44 -10.22 11.06 -3.84
C GLU A 44 -10.74 9.89 -3.01
N GLN A 45 -11.94 9.38 -3.31
CA GLN A 45 -12.52 8.23 -2.59
C GLN A 45 -11.60 6.99 -2.65
N LYS A 46 -11.00 6.74 -3.81
CA LYS A 46 -10.05 5.62 -3.98
C LYS A 46 -8.76 5.83 -3.19
N VAL A 47 -8.27 7.07 -3.09
CA VAL A 47 -7.08 7.40 -2.29
C VAL A 47 -7.35 7.13 -0.80
N TYR A 48 -8.50 7.53 -0.27
CA TYR A 48 -8.87 7.20 1.12
C TYR A 48 -8.91 5.69 1.39
N ARG A 49 -9.48 4.90 0.46
CA ARG A 49 -9.47 3.44 0.61
C ARG A 49 -8.05 2.88 0.54
N LYS A 50 -7.18 3.42 -0.31
CA LYS A 50 -5.77 3.02 -0.35
C LYS A 50 -5.03 3.33 0.95
N THR A 51 -5.29 4.46 1.58
CA THR A 51 -4.64 4.81 2.86
C THR A 51 -5.06 3.85 3.96
N GLU A 52 -6.35 3.53 4.06
CA GLU A 52 -6.87 2.56 5.04
C GLU A 52 -6.23 1.16 4.87
N LEU A 53 -6.16 0.67 3.63
CA LEU A 53 -5.52 -0.61 3.32
C LEU A 53 -4.01 -0.60 3.63
N ASN A 54 -3.32 0.51 3.39
CA ASN A 54 -1.90 0.63 3.69
C ASN A 54 -1.63 0.60 5.21
N ASP A 55 -2.50 1.26 5.99
CA ASP A 55 -2.43 1.22 7.45
C ASP A 55 -2.67 -0.19 7.99
N GLU A 56 -3.61 -0.93 7.41
CA GLU A 56 -3.84 -2.35 7.75
C GLU A 56 -2.61 -3.23 7.45
N VAL A 57 -2.01 -3.08 6.27
CA VAL A 57 -0.78 -3.80 5.90
C VAL A 57 0.36 -3.46 6.88
N LYS A 58 0.50 -2.18 7.25
CA LYS A 58 1.52 -1.74 8.21
C LYS A 58 1.30 -2.36 9.59
N LYS A 59 0.04 -2.43 10.05
CA LYS A 59 -0.33 -3.07 11.32
C LYS A 59 0.02 -4.55 11.31
N LEU A 60 -0.40 -5.29 10.29
CA LEU A 60 -0.10 -6.73 10.13
C LEU A 60 1.41 -7.00 10.09
N ARG A 61 2.18 -6.12 9.41
CA ARG A 61 3.63 -6.25 9.36
C ARG A 61 4.28 -6.02 10.73
N SER A 62 3.77 -5.07 11.52
CA SER A 62 4.23 -4.86 12.90
C SER A 62 3.97 -6.11 13.75
N GLU A 63 2.75 -6.65 13.69
CA GLU A 63 2.36 -7.85 14.42
C GLU A 63 3.23 -9.06 14.03
N PHE A 64 3.51 -9.25 12.75
CA PHE A 64 4.41 -10.30 12.27
C PHE A 64 5.82 -10.17 12.86
N VAL A 65 6.38 -8.95 12.89
CA VAL A 65 7.72 -8.71 13.45
C VAL A 65 7.75 -9.01 14.94
N ASP A 66 6.71 -8.58 15.67
CA ASP A 66 6.58 -8.84 17.11
C ASP A 66 6.46 -10.35 17.39
N MET A 67 5.59 -11.05 16.67
CA MET A 67 5.41 -12.50 16.80
C MET A 67 6.68 -13.26 16.44
N ARG A 68 7.40 -12.85 15.38
CA ARG A 68 8.69 -13.45 15.01
C ARG A 68 9.72 -13.29 16.13
N SER A 69 9.78 -12.12 16.76
CA SER A 69 10.68 -11.87 17.89
C SER A 69 10.33 -12.76 19.09
N GLN A 70 9.04 -12.89 19.41
CA GLN A 70 8.56 -13.78 20.48
C GLN A 70 8.91 -15.26 20.20
N LEU A 71 8.70 -15.73 18.97
CA LEU A 71 9.06 -17.09 18.55
C LEU A 71 10.55 -17.34 18.69
N MET A 72 11.40 -16.39 18.32
CA MET A 72 12.85 -16.51 18.50
C MET A 72 13.20 -16.64 19.99
N LYS A 73 12.60 -15.83 20.86
CA LYS A 73 12.81 -15.93 22.31
C LYS A 73 12.39 -17.27 22.89
N LEU A 74 11.29 -17.84 22.39
CA LEU A 74 10.81 -19.16 22.78
C LEU A 74 11.71 -20.29 22.26
N LYS A 75 12.27 -20.14 21.06
CA LYS A 75 13.17 -21.13 20.44
C LYS A 75 14.60 -21.08 20.99
N MET A 76 14.98 -20.05 21.75
CA MET A 76 16.32 -19.97 22.33
C MET A 76 16.62 -21.20 23.19
N GLU A 77 17.78 -21.81 22.97
CA GLU A 77 18.23 -23.00 23.71
C GLU A 77 18.25 -22.77 25.22
N SER A 78 18.54 -21.53 25.67
CA SER A 78 18.49 -21.13 27.07
C SER A 78 17.06 -21.15 27.65
N THR A 79 16.06 -20.69 26.89
CA THR A 79 14.64 -20.74 27.29
C THR A 79 14.14 -22.18 27.32
N ILE A 80 14.52 -22.99 26.33
CA ILE A 80 14.15 -24.40 26.26
C ILE A 80 14.80 -25.16 27.42
N SER A 81 16.09 -24.98 27.67
CA SER A 81 16.83 -25.64 28.75
C SER A 81 16.22 -25.31 30.11
N LYS A 82 15.96 -24.03 30.41
CA LYS A 82 15.27 -23.61 31.65
C LYS A 82 13.88 -24.24 31.83
N LYS A 83 13.12 -24.40 30.74
CA LYS A 83 11.79 -25.03 30.78
C LYS A 83 11.86 -26.56 30.92
N MET A 84 12.99 -27.16 30.55
CA MET A 84 13.25 -28.59 30.58
C MET A 84 13.96 -29.06 31.87
N GLU A 85 14.60 -28.16 32.62
CA GLU A 85 15.14 -28.38 33.98
C GLU A 85 14.15 -29.07 34.94
N PRO A 86 12.88 -28.64 35.11
CA PRO A 86 11.92 -29.32 35.98
C PRO A 86 11.52 -30.71 35.48
N LYS A 87 11.83 -31.06 34.23
CA LYS A 87 11.63 -32.40 33.66
C LYS A 87 12.90 -33.27 33.75
N GLY A 88 13.98 -32.77 34.36
CA GLY A 88 15.25 -33.49 34.52
C GLY A 88 16.09 -33.62 33.25
N ILE A 89 15.79 -32.83 32.21
CA ILE A 89 16.52 -32.85 30.92
C ILE A 89 17.50 -31.68 30.91
N TYR A 90 18.79 -31.99 30.77
CA TYR A 90 19.88 -31.02 30.79
C TYR A 90 20.65 -30.99 29.46
N PRO A 91 21.19 -29.84 29.03
CA PRO A 91 22.07 -29.78 27.89
C PRO A 91 23.33 -30.63 28.14
N ALA A 92 23.77 -31.34 27.09
CA ALA A 92 24.97 -32.17 27.18
C ALA A 92 26.21 -31.29 27.40
N SER A 93 26.94 -31.50 28.50
CA SER A 93 28.18 -30.77 28.79
C SER A 93 29.36 -31.20 27.91
N VAL A 94 29.25 -32.34 27.23
CA VAL A 94 30.31 -32.93 26.40
C VAL A 94 29.84 -33.00 24.95
N PRO A 95 30.68 -32.58 23.98
CA PRO A 95 30.33 -32.65 22.57
C PRO A 95 30.18 -34.11 22.11
N PRO A 96 29.27 -34.40 21.16
CA PRO A 96 29.05 -35.75 20.65
C PRO A 96 30.29 -36.27 19.91
N LYS A 97 30.69 -37.51 20.20
CA LYS A 97 31.79 -38.18 19.50
C LYS A 97 31.31 -38.71 18.15
N LYS A 98 31.98 -38.33 17.06
CA LYS A 98 31.73 -38.87 15.72
C LYS A 98 32.34 -40.26 15.62
N ILE A 99 31.52 -41.31 15.63
CA ILE A 99 31.95 -42.69 15.37
C ILE A 99 32.10 -42.83 13.85
N LYS A 100 33.33 -42.95 13.36
CA LYS A 100 33.60 -43.36 11.97
C LYS A 100 33.89 -44.85 11.99
N VAL A 101 33.00 -45.64 11.39
CA VAL A 101 33.22 -47.07 11.19
C VAL A 101 34.10 -47.22 9.95
N TYR A 102 35.36 -47.57 10.15
CA TYR A 102 36.20 -48.04 9.05
C TYR A 102 35.96 -49.54 8.92
N LYS A 103 35.47 -49.96 7.76
CA LYS A 103 35.30 -51.37 7.44
C LYS A 103 36.68 -51.94 7.13
N THR A 104 37.16 -52.89 7.94
CA THR A 104 38.33 -53.69 7.60
C THR A 104 37.91 -54.64 6.49
N GLU A 105 38.54 -54.51 5.33
CA GLU A 105 38.42 -55.52 4.26
C GLU A 105 39.30 -56.71 4.66
N ASP A 106 38.65 -57.81 5.04
CA ASP A 106 39.22 -59.16 5.05
C ASP A 106 39.07 -59.79 3.66
#